data_AF-A0A6J5BRG9-F1
#
_entry.id   AF-A0A6J5BRG9-F1
#
_cell.length_a   1.000
_cell.length_b   1.000
_cell.length_c   1.000
_cell.angle_alpha   90.00
_cell.angle_beta   90.00
_cell.angle_gamma   90.00
#
_symmetry.space_group_name_H-M   'P 1'
#
loop_
_entity.id
_entity.type
_entity.pdbx_description
1 polymer ?
#
loop_
_entity_poly.entity_id
_entity_poly.type
_entity_poly.pdbx_seq_one_letter_code
_entity_poly.pdbx_strand_id
1 'polypeptide(L)'
;MGTQKPAELEFDDEFEDQDVSEALDPRSVAAVVSGNDWTTETIVSQLERKNIQLSPGFQRRDAWKKDRKSRFIESLIVGLPIPQIVLAEVKTERGKFIVLDGKQRLLSILQFWGKGAGENNGFALSSLTLREDLKRKTFEALATDPSLESDYNALCNQPIRTVVIRNWRDTNFLHTVFLRLNTGSVKLSPQELRQALQPGAFSTFIDEAASNSMGIKKILGLTDPDPRMRDIEILARFLAFRFFAPRYPGRLKAFLDYAFETFNEDWDQYEPKIVAAISEFEAGVSSLSEIFGDTIARKPDSRQFNRAVFDALIYFQSKKSVRAALAGKGTAIVKSYKALFAGDSRFLAAVESDTAGAGNTFTRLQIWAAAISEISGADISPPLIPNTTAADAGAASTATKNITAKKVPAKAAPAKKAAAKAAPAKKIAVKKATEKREPVAAGKTPRRSGRH
;
A
#
# COMPACT_ATOMS: atom_id res chain seq x y z
N MET A 1 14.89 -29.52 20.09
CA MET A 1 15.09 -29.09 18.70
C MET A 1 14.87 -27.59 18.65
N GLY A 2 15.93 -26.82 18.46
CA GLY A 2 15.82 -25.36 18.34
C GLY A 2 15.15 -25.03 17.02
N THR A 3 13.95 -24.45 17.07
CA THR A 3 13.32 -23.82 15.92
C THR A 3 14.23 -22.69 15.43
N GLN A 4 14.96 -22.94 14.34
CA GLN A 4 15.66 -21.88 13.63
C GLN A 4 14.62 -20.82 13.24
N LYS A 5 14.85 -19.61 13.74
CA LYS A 5 14.08 -18.41 13.40
C LYS A 5 14.14 -18.25 11.88
N PRO A 6 13.01 -18.08 11.16
CA PRO A 6 13.07 -17.76 9.73
C PRO A 6 13.91 -16.49 9.56
N ALA A 7 14.86 -16.52 8.63
CA ALA A 7 15.71 -15.38 8.33
C ALA A 7 14.81 -14.18 7.97
N GLU A 8 15.03 -13.05 8.63
CA GLU A 8 14.27 -11.82 8.39
C GLU A 8 14.54 -11.38 6.95
N LEU A 9 13.50 -11.29 6.12
CA LEU A 9 13.65 -10.85 4.74
C LEU A 9 14.16 -9.41 4.74
N GLU A 10 15.33 -9.20 4.14
CA GLU A 10 15.83 -7.87 3.86
C GLU A 10 15.15 -7.33 2.59
N PHE A 11 14.68 -6.09 2.68
CA PHE A 11 14.08 -5.39 1.57
C PHE A 11 15.05 -4.32 1.09
N ASP A 12 15.05 -4.10 -0.21
CA ASP A 12 15.60 -2.87 -0.77
C ASP A 12 14.62 -1.74 -0.42
N ASP A 13 14.91 -1.02 0.68
CA ASP A 13 14.12 0.12 1.15
C ASP A 13 14.52 1.43 0.42
N GLU A 14 15.28 1.35 -0.68
CA GLU A 14 15.81 2.54 -1.35
C GLU A 14 14.82 3.18 -2.35
N PHE A 15 14.84 4.53 -2.33
CA PHE A 15 14.26 5.51 -3.26
C PHE A 15 12.85 6.09 -3.01
N GLU A 16 12.19 5.85 -1.87
CA GLU A 16 10.92 6.55 -1.56
C GLU A 16 11.10 8.04 -1.19
N ASP A 17 12.28 8.45 -0.74
CA ASP A 17 12.51 9.84 -0.28
C ASP A 17 12.69 10.86 -1.43
N GLN A 18 12.94 10.43 -2.67
CA GLN A 18 13.17 11.36 -3.80
C GLN A 18 11.89 11.83 -4.51
N ASP A 19 10.78 11.09 -4.37
CA ASP A 19 9.57 11.29 -5.19
C ASP A 19 8.66 12.44 -4.70
N VAL A 20 9.09 13.17 -3.66
CA VAL A 20 8.24 14.17 -2.97
C VAL A 20 8.81 15.58 -3.03
N SER A 21 9.80 15.80 -3.92
CA SER A 21 10.24 17.16 -4.29
C SER A 21 9.28 17.88 -5.24
N GLU A 22 8.00 17.49 -5.30
CA GLU A 22 7.00 18.36 -5.91
C GLU A 22 6.95 19.64 -5.06
N ALA A 23 7.45 20.74 -5.64
CA ALA A 23 7.32 22.06 -5.07
C ALA A 23 5.82 22.31 -4.81
N LEU A 24 5.40 22.18 -3.55
CA LEU A 24 4.03 22.44 -3.13
C LEU A 24 3.64 23.84 -3.62
N ASP A 25 2.48 23.98 -4.28
CA ASP A 25 1.95 25.29 -4.63
C ASP A 25 1.88 26.13 -3.33
N PRO A 26 2.43 27.35 -3.28
CA PRO A 26 2.35 28.21 -2.08
C PRO A 26 0.92 28.37 -1.54
N ARG A 27 -0.11 28.25 -2.38
CA ARG A 27 -1.53 28.30 -2.01
C ARG A 27 -2.05 27.03 -1.31
N SER A 28 -1.30 25.94 -1.34
CA SER A 28 -1.59 24.69 -0.61
C SER A 28 -1.19 24.76 0.87
N VAL A 29 -0.38 25.74 1.26
CA VAL A 29 0.16 25.94 2.63
C VAL A 29 -0.84 26.62 3.59
N ALA A 30 -2.09 26.84 3.17
CA ALA A 30 -3.13 27.47 3.99
C ALA A 30 -3.70 26.56 5.12
N ALA A 31 -3.04 25.43 5.42
CA ALA A 31 -3.47 24.52 6.46
C ALA A 31 -3.28 25.13 7.86
N VAL A 32 -4.25 24.92 8.74
CA VAL A 32 -4.18 25.38 10.12
C VAL A 32 -3.80 24.20 11.00
N VAL A 33 -2.75 24.39 11.81
CA VAL A 33 -2.27 23.40 12.77
C VAL A 33 -2.75 23.82 14.16
N SER A 34 -3.57 22.99 14.80
CA SER A 34 -4.05 23.22 16.16
C SER A 34 -3.54 22.12 17.10
N GLY A 35 -2.94 22.50 18.22
CA GLY A 35 -2.62 21.59 19.31
C GLY A 35 -3.85 21.33 20.17
N ASN A 36 -4.23 20.06 20.29
CA ASN A 36 -5.25 19.59 21.21
C ASN A 36 -4.57 18.55 22.10
N ASP A 37 -4.33 18.84 23.37
CA ASP A 37 -3.73 17.86 24.27
C ASP A 37 -4.88 16.97 24.80
N TRP A 38 -5.16 15.86 24.09
CA TRP A 38 -6.22 14.92 24.45
C TRP A 38 -5.74 13.91 25.48
N THR A 39 -6.57 13.60 26.48
CA THR A 39 -6.27 12.52 27.42
C THR A 39 -6.35 11.15 26.73
N THR A 40 -5.73 10.12 27.32
CA THR A 40 -5.85 8.74 26.81
C THR A 40 -7.31 8.30 26.75
N GLU A 41 -8.13 8.66 27.73
CA GLU A 41 -9.57 8.36 27.73
C GLU A 41 -10.30 9.07 26.57
N THR A 42 -9.97 10.33 26.32
CA THR A 42 -10.52 11.08 25.16
C THR A 42 -10.13 10.39 23.86
N ILE A 43 -8.88 9.96 23.73
CA ILE A 43 -8.40 9.22 22.55
C ILE A 43 -9.18 7.93 22.35
N VAL A 44 -9.38 7.13 23.40
CA VAL A 44 -10.18 5.90 23.34
C VAL A 44 -11.61 6.20 22.89
N SER A 45 -12.25 7.23 23.48
CA SER A 45 -13.59 7.66 23.08
C SER A 45 -13.66 8.05 21.60
N GLN A 46 -12.68 8.80 21.09
CA GLN A 46 -12.62 9.19 19.68
C GLN A 46 -12.43 7.98 18.75
N LEU A 47 -11.69 6.97 19.17
CA LEU A 47 -11.49 5.72 18.42
C LEU A 47 -12.77 4.87 18.39
N GLU A 48 -13.42 4.66 19.53
CA GLU A 48 -14.68 3.90 19.63
C GLU A 48 -15.81 4.51 18.82
N ARG A 49 -15.91 5.84 18.84
CA ARG A 49 -16.88 6.60 18.02
C ARG A 49 -16.51 6.63 16.54
N LYS A 50 -15.41 5.98 16.14
CA LYS A 50 -14.85 5.96 14.79
C LYS A 50 -14.62 7.38 14.26
N ASN A 51 -14.28 8.32 15.14
CA ASN A 51 -13.92 9.68 14.76
C ASN A 51 -12.49 9.73 14.27
N ILE A 52 -11.58 9.04 14.96
CA ILE A 52 -10.26 8.73 14.41
C ILE A 52 -10.41 7.46 13.56
N GLN A 53 -10.22 7.59 12.25
CA GLN A 53 -10.36 6.50 11.30
C GLN A 53 -9.09 5.63 11.32
N LEU A 54 -9.16 4.52 12.07
CA LEU A 54 -8.25 3.40 11.89
C LEU A 54 -8.93 2.39 10.96
N SER A 55 -8.47 2.31 9.70
CA SER A 55 -8.95 1.26 8.78
C SER A 55 -8.83 -0.11 9.45
N PRO A 56 -9.77 -1.05 9.21
CA PRO A 56 -9.70 -2.39 9.78
C PRO A 56 -8.35 -3.09 9.48
N GLY A 57 -7.79 -2.84 8.30
CA GLY A 57 -6.44 -3.28 7.93
C GLY A 57 -5.34 -2.73 8.85
N PHE A 58 -5.40 -1.46 9.24
CA PHE A 58 -4.45 -0.89 10.21
C PHE A 58 -4.52 -1.56 11.57
N GLN A 59 -5.69 -2.02 12.02
CA GLN A 59 -5.86 -2.65 13.32
C GLN A 59 -5.29 -4.07 13.38
N ARG A 60 -5.24 -4.77 12.24
CA ARG A 60 -4.64 -6.13 12.14
C ARG A 60 -3.12 -6.09 11.97
N ARG A 61 -2.58 -4.97 11.50
CA ARG A 61 -1.18 -4.77 11.10
C ARG A 61 -0.36 -4.13 12.24
N ASP A 62 -0.18 -4.90 13.31
CA ASP A 62 0.57 -4.51 14.51
C ASP A 62 2.09 -4.54 14.26
N ALA A 63 2.75 -3.37 14.33
CA ALA A 63 4.21 -3.29 14.20
C ALA A 63 4.92 -3.39 15.57
N TRP A 64 4.22 -3.07 16.66
CA TRP A 64 4.77 -3.15 18.00
C TRP A 64 4.44 -4.51 18.63
N LYS A 65 5.46 -5.19 19.15
CA LYS A 65 5.28 -6.35 20.03
C LYS A 65 4.76 -5.90 21.39
N LYS A 66 4.11 -6.82 22.11
CA LYS A 66 3.58 -6.62 23.46
C LYS A 66 4.54 -5.90 24.42
N ASP A 67 5.83 -6.22 24.40
CA ASP A 67 6.82 -5.58 25.28
C ASP A 67 7.03 -4.10 25.00
N ARG A 68 6.96 -3.70 23.71
CA ARG A 68 7.06 -2.28 23.33
C ARG A 68 5.77 -1.55 23.65
N LYS A 69 4.61 -2.19 23.42
CA LYS A 69 3.30 -1.65 23.84
C LYS A 69 3.27 -1.44 25.36
N SER A 70 3.74 -2.40 26.14
CA SER A 70 3.79 -2.34 27.60
C SER A 70 4.67 -1.21 28.13
N ARG A 71 5.89 -1.04 27.59
CA ARG A 71 6.77 0.10 27.93
C ARG A 71 6.16 1.46 27.58
N PHE A 72 5.38 1.52 26.50
CA PHE A 72 4.65 2.73 26.14
C PHE A 72 3.50 3.01 27.13
N ILE A 73 2.73 2.00 27.55
CA ILE A 73 1.70 2.16 28.60
C ILE A 73 2.34 2.57 29.93
N GLU A 74 3.47 1.96 30.32
CA GLU A 74 4.25 2.38 31.50
C GLU A 74 4.66 3.85 31.41
N SER A 75 5.12 4.30 30.23
CA SER A 75 5.46 5.71 30.01
C SER A 75 4.27 6.64 30.23
N LEU A 76 3.05 6.22 29.84
CA LEU A 76 1.83 6.98 30.08
C LEU A 76 1.47 7.05 31.57
N ILE A 77 1.54 5.93 32.29
CA ILE A 77 1.23 5.86 33.72
C ILE A 77 2.21 6.72 34.54
N VAL A 78 3.51 6.67 34.20
CA VAL A 78 4.56 7.42 34.91
C VAL A 78 4.60 8.91 34.49
N GLY A 79 3.96 9.28 33.38
CA GLY A 79 3.97 10.65 32.87
C GLY A 79 5.25 11.05 32.12
N LEU A 80 5.93 10.09 31.50
CA LEU A 80 7.11 10.36 30.68
C LEU A 80 6.75 11.11 29.39
N PRO A 81 7.67 11.94 28.85
CA PRO A 81 7.45 12.60 27.56
C PRO A 81 7.34 11.55 26.46
N ILE A 82 6.24 11.59 25.71
CA ILE A 82 6.01 10.74 24.54
C ILE A 82 5.85 11.57 23.27
N PRO A 83 6.13 11.01 22.08
CA PRO A 83 5.91 11.73 20.84
C PRO A 83 4.42 11.99 20.59
N GLN A 84 4.14 13.13 19.96
CA GLN A 84 2.79 13.58 19.66
C GLN A 84 2.02 12.63 18.72
N ILE A 85 0.69 12.71 18.72
CA ILE A 85 -0.17 12.12 17.68
C ILE A 85 -0.44 13.20 16.65
N VAL A 86 -0.37 12.86 15.36
CA VAL A 86 -0.68 13.81 14.28
C VAL A 86 -1.84 13.29 13.45
N LEU A 87 -2.88 14.12 13.35
CA LEU A 87 -4.12 13.83 12.66
C LEU A 87 -4.38 14.87 11.58
N ALA A 88 -5.11 14.49 10.54
CA ALA A 88 -5.69 15.41 9.57
C ALA A 88 -7.21 15.30 9.61
N GLU A 89 -7.92 16.43 9.61
CA GLU A 89 -9.38 16.42 9.52
C GLU A 89 -9.84 15.98 8.12
N VAL A 90 -10.84 15.09 8.06
CA VAL A 90 -11.44 14.66 6.80
C VAL A 90 -12.22 15.82 6.19
N LYS A 91 -11.93 16.18 4.93
CA LYS A 91 -12.58 17.32 4.25
C LYS A 91 -14.09 17.21 4.15
N THR A 92 -14.60 16.00 3.94
CA THR A 92 -16.02 15.71 3.70
C THR A 92 -16.80 15.44 4.99
N GLU A 93 -16.11 15.20 6.11
CA GLU A 93 -16.72 14.75 7.36
C GLU A 93 -16.14 15.51 8.56
N ARG A 94 -16.87 16.54 9.01
CA ARG A 94 -16.45 17.35 10.16
C ARG A 94 -16.30 16.50 11.42
N GLY A 95 -15.17 16.65 12.11
CA GLY A 95 -14.89 15.90 13.33
C GLY A 95 -14.46 14.45 13.10
N LYS A 96 -14.22 14.04 11.84
CA LYS A 96 -13.50 12.82 11.50
C LYS A 96 -12.04 13.14 11.20
N PHE A 97 -11.16 12.21 11.53
CA PHE A 97 -9.72 12.40 11.50
C PHE A 97 -9.01 11.19 10.86
N ILE A 98 -8.03 11.48 10.02
CA ILE A 98 -7.09 10.52 9.42
C ILE A 98 -5.81 10.56 10.26
N VAL A 99 -5.25 9.39 10.57
CA VAL A 99 -3.99 9.28 11.31
C VAL A 99 -2.81 9.48 10.35
N LEU A 100 -2.01 10.52 10.58
CA LEU A 100 -0.74 10.73 9.87
C LEU A 100 0.44 10.19 10.67
N ASP A 101 0.42 10.35 12.00
CA ASP A 101 1.44 9.80 12.88
C ASP A 101 0.84 9.34 14.21
N GLY A 102 1.45 8.30 14.80
CA GLY A 102 1.01 7.75 16.09
C GLY A 102 0.10 6.52 15.99
N LYS A 103 -0.02 5.88 14.82
CA LYS A 103 -0.78 4.63 14.62
C LYS A 103 -0.50 3.60 15.72
N GLN A 104 0.77 3.28 15.97
CA GLN A 104 1.15 2.26 16.96
C GLN A 104 0.84 2.69 18.41
N ARG A 105 0.89 4.00 18.71
CA ARG A 105 0.51 4.55 20.02
C ARG A 105 -1.00 4.43 20.24
N LEU A 106 -1.79 4.85 19.26
CA LEU A 106 -3.26 4.71 19.27
C LEU A 106 -3.69 3.25 19.44
N LEU A 107 -3.10 2.34 18.65
CA LEU A 107 -3.39 0.90 18.75
C LEU A 107 -3.02 0.33 20.12
N SER A 108 -1.86 0.74 20.68
CA SER A 108 -1.42 0.26 22.00
C SER A 108 -2.39 0.66 23.12
N ILE A 109 -2.88 1.91 23.09
CA ILE A 109 -3.90 2.39 24.05
C ILE A 109 -5.18 1.59 23.88
N LEU A 110 -5.70 1.51 22.65
CA LEU A 110 -6.98 0.86 22.36
C LEU A 110 -6.97 -0.63 22.74
N GLN A 111 -5.87 -1.34 22.42
CA GLN A 111 -5.71 -2.75 22.77
C GLN A 111 -5.49 -2.96 24.27
N PHE A 112 -4.74 -2.09 24.96
CA PHE A 112 -4.58 -2.23 26.41
C PHE A 112 -5.93 -2.10 27.12
N TRP A 113 -6.79 -1.18 26.66
CA TRP A 113 -8.17 -1.01 27.12
C TRP A 113 -9.10 -2.18 26.78
N GLY A 114 -8.66 -3.18 26.02
CA GLY A 114 -9.51 -4.30 25.58
C GLY A 114 -10.52 -3.93 24.50
N LYS A 115 -10.43 -2.72 23.92
CA LYS A 115 -11.38 -2.17 22.94
C LYS A 115 -10.86 -2.21 21.50
N GLY A 116 -9.74 -2.89 21.29
CA GLY A 116 -9.10 -3.06 19.98
C GLY A 116 -9.40 -4.42 19.35
N ALA A 117 -8.53 -4.81 18.42
CA ALA A 117 -8.55 -6.10 17.75
C ALA A 117 -7.15 -6.74 17.76
N GLY A 118 -7.07 -8.01 17.37
CA GLY A 118 -5.83 -8.77 17.27
C GLY A 118 -5.41 -9.46 18.57
N GLU A 119 -4.31 -10.21 18.50
CA GLU A 119 -3.82 -11.07 19.60
C GLU A 119 -3.45 -10.31 20.87
N ASN A 120 -3.11 -9.03 20.73
CA ASN A 120 -2.75 -8.16 21.85
C ASN A 120 -3.98 -7.49 22.50
N ASN A 121 -5.22 -7.76 22.09
CA ASN A 121 -6.36 -7.09 22.72
C ASN A 121 -6.53 -7.53 24.19
N GLY A 122 -6.60 -6.56 25.10
CA GLY A 122 -6.66 -6.78 26.54
C GLY A 122 -5.33 -7.27 27.16
N PHE A 123 -4.19 -7.00 26.53
CA PHE A 123 -2.90 -7.53 26.99
C PHE A 123 -2.54 -7.07 28.42
N ALA A 124 -1.98 -7.99 29.20
CA ALA A 124 -1.36 -7.67 30.49
C ALA A 124 0.05 -7.11 30.31
N LEU A 125 0.46 -6.11 31.10
CA LEU A 125 1.77 -5.47 30.97
C LEU A 125 2.94 -6.45 31.15
N SER A 126 3.95 -6.35 30.28
CA SER A 126 5.18 -7.16 30.33
C SER A 126 6.42 -6.33 30.10
N SER A 127 7.58 -6.83 30.52
CA SER A 127 8.89 -6.23 30.20
C SER A 127 9.01 -4.73 30.56
N LEU A 128 8.36 -4.37 31.67
CA LEU A 128 8.44 -3.06 32.31
C LEU A 128 9.84 -2.83 32.91
N THR A 129 10.17 -1.58 33.21
CA THR A 129 11.51 -1.21 33.75
C THR A 129 11.47 -0.24 34.92
N LEU A 130 10.41 0.58 35.01
CA LEU A 130 10.22 1.60 36.05
C LEU A 130 9.15 1.20 37.06
N ARG A 131 8.11 0.50 36.59
CA ARG A 131 6.94 0.03 37.36
C ARG A 131 6.79 -1.48 37.27
N GLU A 132 7.83 -2.17 37.74
CA GLU A 132 7.90 -3.64 37.83
C GLU A 132 6.69 -4.26 38.57
N ASP A 133 6.15 -3.53 39.55
CA ASP A 133 4.96 -3.87 40.33
C ASP A 133 3.68 -3.98 39.47
N LEU A 134 3.63 -3.31 38.33
CA LEU A 134 2.51 -3.35 37.39
C LEU A 134 2.60 -4.51 36.39
N LYS A 135 3.66 -5.32 36.42
CA LYS A 135 3.76 -6.50 35.55
C LYS A 135 2.57 -7.42 35.75
N ARG A 136 2.06 -7.95 34.64
CA ARG A 136 0.87 -8.82 34.54
C ARG A 136 -0.46 -8.14 34.89
N LYS A 137 -0.49 -6.84 35.17
CA LYS A 137 -1.76 -6.10 35.31
C LYS A 137 -2.35 -5.77 33.93
N THR A 138 -3.66 -5.93 33.80
CA THR A 138 -4.46 -5.51 32.64
C THR A 138 -5.12 -4.16 32.92
N PHE A 139 -5.70 -3.52 31.90
CA PHE A 139 -6.52 -2.32 32.13
C PHE A 139 -7.68 -2.58 33.11
N GLU A 140 -8.36 -3.73 32.98
CA GLU A 140 -9.42 -4.13 33.91
C GLU A 140 -8.91 -4.27 35.35
N ALA A 141 -7.70 -4.82 35.54
CA ALA A 141 -7.09 -4.91 36.86
C ALA A 141 -6.81 -3.51 37.45
N LEU A 142 -6.30 -2.57 36.64
CA LEU A 142 -6.11 -1.18 37.08
C LEU A 142 -7.45 -0.54 37.49
N ALA A 143 -8.51 -0.80 36.73
CA ALA A 143 -9.83 -0.18 36.94
C ALA A 143 -10.60 -0.75 38.15
N THR A 144 -10.31 -1.98 38.57
CA THR A 144 -11.11 -2.71 39.57
C THR A 144 -10.39 -2.96 40.89
N ASP A 145 -9.05 -2.94 40.92
CA ASP A 145 -8.22 -3.10 42.11
C ASP A 145 -8.04 -1.73 42.80
N PRO A 146 -8.61 -1.50 44.00
CA PRO A 146 -8.49 -0.20 44.68
C PRO A 146 -7.04 0.20 44.98
N SER A 147 -6.12 -0.76 45.08
CA SER A 147 -4.70 -0.45 45.30
C SER A 147 -4.02 0.17 44.08
N LEU A 148 -4.64 0.09 42.90
CA LEU A 148 -4.15 0.59 41.62
C LEU A 148 -4.93 1.82 41.12
N GLU A 149 -5.82 2.38 41.94
CA GLU A 149 -6.69 3.50 41.56
C GLU A 149 -5.88 4.72 41.10
N SER A 150 -4.75 5.01 41.75
CA SER A 150 -3.85 6.10 41.35
C SER A 150 -3.25 5.88 39.96
N ASP A 151 -2.85 4.64 39.63
CA ASP A 151 -2.30 4.27 38.33
C ASP A 151 -3.36 4.31 37.23
N TYR A 152 -4.58 3.87 37.54
CA TYR A 152 -5.73 3.98 36.65
C TYR A 152 -6.04 5.45 36.33
N ASN A 153 -6.10 6.30 37.35
CA ASN A 153 -6.36 7.72 37.20
C ASN A 153 -5.24 8.44 36.45
N ALA A 154 -3.97 8.10 36.75
CA ALA A 154 -2.82 8.63 36.03
C ALA A 154 -2.90 8.27 34.54
N LEU A 155 -3.17 7.00 34.23
CA LEU A 155 -3.31 6.53 32.86
C LEU A 155 -4.44 7.25 32.12
N CYS A 156 -5.65 7.27 32.67
CA CYS A 156 -6.85 7.82 32.02
C CYS A 156 -6.76 9.33 31.77
N ASN A 157 -6.12 10.05 32.70
CA ASN A 157 -5.97 11.50 32.62
C ASN A 157 -4.68 11.96 31.93
N GLN A 158 -3.77 11.04 31.57
CA GLN A 158 -2.52 11.40 30.92
C GLN A 158 -2.78 12.11 29.58
N PRO A 159 -2.38 13.38 29.42
CA PRO A 159 -2.52 14.09 28.17
C PRO A 159 -1.48 13.61 27.16
N ILE A 160 -1.91 13.44 25.92
CA ILE A 160 -1.05 13.18 24.78
C ILE A 160 -1.20 14.35 23.83
N ARG A 161 -0.07 15.00 23.51
CA ARG A 161 -0.05 16.07 22.52
C ARG A 161 -0.63 15.56 21.20
N THR A 162 -1.76 16.11 20.78
CA THR A 162 -2.44 15.70 19.56
C THR A 162 -2.57 16.90 18.63
N VAL A 163 -1.82 16.86 17.54
CA VAL A 163 -1.83 17.91 16.52
C VAL A 163 -2.86 17.55 15.47
N VAL A 164 -3.78 18.47 15.19
CA VAL A 164 -4.78 18.31 14.13
C VAL A 164 -4.51 19.33 13.02
N ILE A 165 -4.31 18.81 11.81
CA ILE A 165 -4.17 19.57 10.57
C ILE A 165 -5.57 19.76 9.97
N ARG A 166 -5.97 21.01 9.81
CA ARG A 166 -7.28 21.40 9.25
C ARG A 166 -7.10 22.22 7.98
N ASN A 167 -8.15 22.30 7.17
CA ASN A 167 -8.20 23.12 5.96
C ASN A 167 -7.07 22.84 4.95
N TRP A 168 -6.50 21.63 4.96
CA TRP A 168 -5.55 21.21 3.95
C TRP A 168 -6.27 21.08 2.60
N ARG A 169 -5.67 21.60 1.52
CA ARG A 169 -6.28 21.60 0.19
C ARG A 169 -5.83 20.44 -0.68
N ASP A 170 -4.61 19.98 -0.47
CA ASP A 170 -3.95 18.99 -1.31
C ASP A 170 -3.49 17.81 -0.45
N THR A 171 -3.74 16.58 -0.88
CA THR A 171 -3.23 15.38 -0.22
C THR A 171 -1.71 15.34 -0.24
N ASN A 172 -1.05 15.90 -1.26
CA ASN A 172 0.41 16.01 -1.30
C ASN A 172 0.96 16.81 -0.11
N PHE A 173 0.24 17.82 0.38
CA PHE A 173 0.63 18.52 1.60
C PHE A 173 0.67 17.56 2.80
N LEU A 174 -0.33 16.69 2.95
CA LEU A 174 -0.34 15.68 4.02
C LEU A 174 0.81 14.68 3.87
N HIS A 175 1.16 14.29 2.64
CA HIS A 175 2.36 13.48 2.37
C HIS A 175 3.64 14.19 2.80
N THR A 176 3.82 15.46 2.43
CA THR A 176 5.01 16.23 2.82
C THR A 176 5.09 16.41 4.33
N VAL A 177 3.97 16.73 4.99
CA VAL A 177 3.92 16.86 6.45
C VAL A 177 4.28 15.53 7.10
N PHE A 178 3.73 14.43 6.60
CA PHE A 178 4.04 13.09 7.08
C PHE A 178 5.53 12.74 6.98
N LEU A 179 6.18 13.04 5.85
CA LEU A 179 7.61 12.76 5.64
C LEU A 179 8.52 13.65 6.49
N ARG A 180 8.14 14.91 6.70
CA ARG A 180 8.93 15.89 7.48
C ARG A 180 8.78 15.76 8.98
N LEU A 181 7.60 15.36 9.47
CA LEU A 181 7.34 15.23 10.91
C LEU A 181 8.19 14.17 11.60
N ASN A 182 8.72 13.21 10.84
CA ASN A 182 9.29 11.98 11.37
C ASN A 182 10.75 11.77 10.97
N THR A 183 11.61 12.75 11.24
CA THR A 183 13.05 12.51 11.36
C THR A 183 13.33 11.85 12.73
N GLY A 184 13.25 10.52 12.80
CA GLY A 184 13.67 9.73 13.98
C GLY A 184 12.65 8.73 14.56
N SER A 185 11.44 8.61 14.00
CA SER A 185 10.43 7.64 14.40
C SER A 185 10.14 6.62 13.28
N VAL A 186 9.36 5.59 13.59
CA VAL A 186 8.88 4.62 12.58
C VAL A 186 7.85 5.33 11.68
N LYS A 187 8.30 5.88 10.55
CA LYS A 187 7.47 6.48 9.49
C LYS A 187 6.41 5.45 9.03
N LEU A 188 5.14 5.82 8.85
CA LEU A 188 4.24 5.06 7.95
C LEU A 188 4.90 4.89 6.57
N SER A 189 4.70 3.75 5.92
CA SER A 189 5.08 3.61 4.51
C SER A 189 4.17 4.49 3.62
N PRO A 190 4.60 4.88 2.41
CA PRO A 190 3.72 5.51 1.43
C PRO A 190 2.47 4.68 1.14
N GLN A 191 2.56 3.34 1.19
CA GLN A 191 1.40 2.47 1.07
C GLN A 191 0.46 2.57 2.28
N GLU A 192 0.98 2.64 3.50
CA GLU A 192 0.16 2.91 4.69
C GLU A 192 -0.56 4.26 4.57
N LEU A 193 0.13 5.30 4.09
CA LEU A 193 -0.49 6.62 3.92
C LEU A 193 -1.54 6.63 2.80
N ARG A 194 -1.28 5.95 1.67
CA ARG A 194 -2.26 5.80 0.57
C ARG A 194 -3.54 5.14 1.05
N GLN A 195 -3.43 4.07 1.84
CA GLN A 195 -4.56 3.38 2.43
C GLN A 195 -5.39 4.28 3.36
N ALA A 196 -4.75 5.24 4.03
CA ALA A 196 -5.41 6.18 4.92
C ALA A 196 -6.09 7.35 4.17
N LEU A 197 -5.49 7.82 3.07
CA LEU A 197 -5.95 8.99 2.32
C LEU A 197 -6.97 8.68 1.23
N GLN A 198 -7.03 7.42 0.76
CA GLN A 198 -7.93 7.01 -0.32
C GLN A 198 -8.82 5.81 0.11
N PRO A 199 -9.69 5.99 1.12
CA PRO A 199 -10.62 4.96 1.52
C PRO A 199 -11.67 4.70 0.43
N GLY A 200 -12.01 3.43 0.23
CA GLY A 200 -13.01 2.99 -0.74
C GLY A 200 -13.08 1.47 -0.88
N ALA A 201 -13.94 0.98 -1.76
CA ALA A 201 -14.19 -0.44 -1.95
C ALA A 201 -12.93 -1.18 -2.41
N PHE A 202 -12.20 -0.64 -3.39
CA PHE A 202 -10.93 -1.21 -3.85
C PHE A 202 -9.89 -1.25 -2.72
N SER A 203 -9.72 -0.16 -1.97
CA SER A 203 -8.73 -0.13 -0.87
C SER A 203 -9.02 -1.20 0.19
N THR A 204 -10.30 -1.46 0.49
CA THR A 204 -10.72 -2.51 1.44
C THR A 204 -10.45 -3.89 0.85
N PHE A 205 -10.83 -4.09 -0.40
CA PHE A 205 -10.66 -5.35 -1.12
C PHE A 205 -9.18 -5.74 -1.26
N ILE A 206 -8.30 -4.81 -1.64
CA ILE A 206 -6.88 -5.12 -1.85
C ILE A 206 -6.15 -5.46 -0.53
N ASP A 207 -6.53 -4.84 0.59
CA ASP A 207 -6.02 -5.22 1.91
C ASP A 207 -6.34 -6.68 2.23
N GLU A 208 -7.60 -7.09 2.00
CA GLU A 208 -8.03 -8.46 2.23
C GLU A 208 -7.39 -9.46 1.25
N ALA A 209 -7.35 -9.11 -0.03
CA ALA A 209 -6.74 -9.95 -1.06
C ALA A 209 -5.24 -10.17 -0.80
N ALA A 210 -4.50 -9.11 -0.48
CA ALA A 210 -3.08 -9.22 -0.14
C ALA A 210 -2.85 -10.04 1.14
N SER A 211 -3.69 -9.83 2.17
CA SER A 211 -3.62 -10.59 3.44
C SER A 211 -3.90 -12.09 3.26
N ASN A 212 -4.68 -12.46 2.24
CA ASN A 212 -5.05 -13.84 1.95
C ASN A 212 -4.22 -14.48 0.82
N SER A 213 -3.34 -13.72 0.17
CA SER A 213 -2.49 -14.20 -0.91
C SER A 213 -1.42 -15.17 -0.41
N MET A 214 -1.54 -16.43 -0.80
CA MET A 214 -0.52 -17.44 -0.49
C MET A 214 0.79 -17.15 -1.24
N GLY A 215 0.71 -16.65 -2.48
CA GLY A 215 1.87 -16.26 -3.25
C GLY A 215 2.67 -15.14 -2.57
N ILE A 216 2.02 -14.07 -2.12
CA ILE A 216 2.68 -12.95 -1.43
C ILE A 216 3.27 -13.42 -0.11
N LYS A 217 2.51 -14.18 0.69
CA LYS A 217 3.02 -14.75 1.94
C LYS A 217 4.29 -15.56 1.74
N LYS A 218 4.33 -16.38 0.69
CA LYS A 218 5.51 -17.17 0.34
C LYS A 218 6.71 -16.28 -0.05
N ILE A 219 6.51 -15.35 -0.97
CA ILE A 219 7.59 -14.48 -1.46
C ILE A 219 8.16 -13.59 -0.34
N LEU A 220 7.29 -13.09 0.54
CA LEU A 220 7.65 -12.20 1.63
C LEU A 220 7.94 -12.91 2.95
N GLY A 221 7.88 -14.24 3.01
CA GLY A 221 8.08 -15.01 4.23
C GLY A 221 7.12 -14.64 5.36
N LEU A 222 5.87 -14.30 5.04
CA LEU A 222 4.87 -13.81 5.99
C LEU A 222 3.96 -14.95 6.47
N THR A 223 3.67 -14.95 7.77
CA THR A 223 2.56 -15.71 8.36
C THR A 223 1.31 -14.84 8.48
N ASP A 224 1.53 -13.57 8.82
CA ASP A 224 0.52 -12.56 9.12
C ASP A 224 0.63 -11.38 8.16
N PRO A 225 -0.44 -10.57 8.01
CA PRO A 225 -0.40 -9.38 7.16
C PRO A 225 0.76 -8.45 7.53
N ASP A 226 1.49 -7.97 6.51
CA ASP A 226 2.69 -7.16 6.73
C ASP A 226 2.37 -5.84 7.46
N PRO A 227 3.00 -5.54 8.61
CA PRO A 227 2.70 -4.33 9.37
C PRO A 227 2.92 -3.02 8.59
N ARG A 228 3.80 -3.03 7.58
CA ARG A 228 4.17 -1.92 6.69
C ARG A 228 3.40 -1.91 5.38
N MET A 229 2.47 -2.85 5.18
CA MET A 229 1.65 -3.00 3.97
C MET A 229 2.45 -3.29 2.70
N ARG A 230 3.64 -3.91 2.80
CA ARG A 230 4.45 -4.30 1.63
C ARG A 230 3.75 -5.36 0.76
N ASP A 231 2.96 -6.21 1.39
CA ASP A 231 2.06 -7.16 0.72
C ASP A 231 1.03 -6.44 -0.18
N ILE A 232 0.38 -5.40 0.35
CA ILE A 232 -0.57 -4.56 -0.42
C ILE A 232 0.16 -3.86 -1.57
N GLU A 233 1.34 -3.28 -1.30
CA GLU A 233 2.11 -2.56 -2.32
C GLU A 233 2.49 -3.47 -3.49
N ILE A 234 2.96 -4.70 -3.24
CA ILE A 234 3.30 -5.66 -4.30
C ILE A 234 2.10 -5.93 -5.21
N LEU A 235 0.94 -6.20 -4.60
CA LEU A 235 -0.28 -6.46 -5.36
C LEU A 235 -0.74 -5.21 -6.13
N ALA A 236 -0.63 -4.04 -5.49
CA ALA A 236 -0.97 -2.76 -6.09
C ALA A 236 -0.09 -2.43 -7.30
N ARG A 237 1.23 -2.65 -7.22
CA ARG A 237 2.18 -2.47 -8.33
C ARG A 237 1.80 -3.36 -9.50
N PHE A 238 1.53 -4.64 -9.24
CA PHE A 238 1.09 -5.57 -10.27
C PHE A 238 -0.19 -5.08 -10.97
N LEU A 239 -1.23 -4.73 -10.20
CA LEU A 239 -2.50 -4.25 -10.77
C LEU A 239 -2.31 -2.95 -11.54
N ALA A 240 -1.55 -1.99 -11.00
CA ALA A 240 -1.28 -0.73 -11.67
C ALA A 240 -0.59 -0.95 -13.02
N PHE A 241 0.47 -1.76 -13.09
CA PHE A 241 1.12 -2.10 -14.37
C PHE A 241 0.20 -2.90 -15.31
N ARG A 242 -0.61 -3.82 -14.77
CA ARG A 242 -1.55 -4.64 -15.57
C ARG A 242 -2.59 -3.78 -16.29
N PHE A 243 -3.14 -2.77 -15.63
CA PHE A 243 -4.25 -1.97 -16.14
C PHE A 243 -3.82 -0.62 -16.73
N PHE A 244 -2.70 -0.06 -16.27
CA PHE A 244 -2.33 1.32 -16.52
C PHE A 244 -0.88 1.53 -16.95
N ALA A 245 -0.10 0.50 -17.33
CA ALA A 245 1.28 0.68 -17.82
C ALA A 245 1.46 1.83 -18.86
N PRO A 246 0.57 2.01 -19.86
CA PRO A 246 0.67 3.12 -20.80
C PRO A 246 0.48 4.52 -20.21
N ARG A 247 0.14 4.64 -18.92
CA ARG A 247 0.02 5.90 -18.17
C ARG A 247 1.15 6.08 -17.15
N TYR A 248 2.13 5.17 -17.11
CA TYR A 248 3.18 5.22 -16.11
C TYR A 248 4.02 6.50 -16.25
N PRO A 249 4.01 7.41 -15.26
CA PRO A 249 4.67 8.71 -15.38
C PRO A 249 6.17 8.66 -15.05
N GLY A 250 6.72 7.49 -14.72
CA GLY A 250 8.07 7.36 -14.19
C GLY A 250 8.20 7.74 -12.72
N ARG A 251 7.08 7.84 -12.00
CA ARG A 251 6.99 8.13 -10.58
C ARG A 251 5.99 7.18 -9.94
N LEU A 252 6.48 6.29 -9.08
CA LEU A 252 5.69 5.16 -8.61
C LEU A 252 4.58 5.61 -7.67
N LYS A 253 4.86 6.58 -6.79
CA LYS A 253 3.84 7.12 -5.88
C LYS A 253 2.62 7.61 -6.65
N ALA A 254 2.84 8.53 -7.59
CA ALA A 254 1.77 9.11 -8.42
C ALA A 254 1.02 8.04 -9.22
N PHE A 255 1.73 7.00 -9.69
CA PHE A 255 1.12 5.90 -10.43
C PHE A 255 0.17 5.05 -9.58
N LEU A 256 0.60 4.68 -8.37
CA LEU A 256 -0.22 3.90 -7.45
C LEU A 256 -1.39 4.72 -6.91
N ASP A 257 -1.17 6.01 -6.61
CA ASP A 257 -2.24 6.93 -6.18
C ASP A 257 -3.32 7.05 -7.28
N TYR A 258 -2.91 7.18 -8.55
CA TYR A 258 -3.83 7.17 -9.70
C TYR A 258 -4.60 5.86 -9.82
N ALA A 259 -3.94 4.72 -9.64
CA ALA A 259 -4.57 3.41 -9.71
C ALA A 259 -5.62 3.23 -8.61
N PHE A 260 -5.31 3.58 -7.36
CA PHE A 260 -6.26 3.51 -6.25
C PHE A 260 -7.46 4.44 -6.45
N GLU A 261 -7.24 5.68 -6.88
CA GLU A 261 -8.31 6.63 -7.19
C GLU A 261 -9.24 6.08 -8.28
N THR A 262 -8.68 5.67 -9.42
CA THR A 262 -9.45 5.12 -10.54
C THR A 262 -10.22 3.86 -10.16
N PHE A 263 -9.61 2.93 -9.42
CA PHE A 263 -10.28 1.70 -9.01
C PHE A 263 -11.36 1.94 -7.95
N ASN A 264 -11.21 2.92 -7.07
CA ASN A 264 -12.25 3.28 -6.12
C ASN A 264 -13.42 4.00 -6.80
N GLU A 265 -13.17 4.86 -7.79
CA GLU A 265 -14.20 5.60 -8.53
C GLU A 265 -15.08 4.67 -9.37
N ASP A 266 -14.47 3.72 -10.10
CA ASP A 266 -15.14 2.83 -11.04
C ASP A 266 -15.16 1.36 -10.55
N TRP A 267 -15.30 1.14 -9.22
CA TRP A 267 -15.10 -0.17 -8.60
C TRP A 267 -15.93 -1.29 -9.24
N ASP A 268 -17.23 -1.07 -9.44
CA ASP A 268 -18.14 -2.08 -10.00
C ASP A 268 -17.70 -2.57 -11.40
N GLN A 269 -17.03 -1.70 -12.18
CA GLN A 269 -16.50 -2.07 -13.49
C GLN A 269 -15.17 -2.84 -13.40
N TYR A 270 -14.35 -2.50 -12.41
CA TYR A 270 -13.01 -3.06 -12.25
C TYR A 270 -12.97 -4.32 -11.40
N GLU A 271 -13.89 -4.51 -10.45
CA GLU A 271 -13.88 -5.63 -9.51
C GLU A 271 -13.75 -7.00 -10.20
N PRO A 272 -14.58 -7.38 -11.20
CA PRO A 272 -14.43 -8.69 -11.85
C PRO A 272 -13.08 -8.85 -12.57
N LYS A 273 -12.56 -7.76 -13.15
CA LYS A 273 -11.28 -7.77 -13.87
C LYS A 273 -10.10 -7.89 -12.91
N ILE A 274 -10.18 -7.22 -11.76
CA ILE A 274 -9.18 -7.27 -10.70
C ILE A 274 -9.16 -8.66 -10.07
N VAL A 275 -10.31 -9.25 -9.75
CA VAL A 275 -10.40 -10.63 -9.24
C VAL A 275 -9.73 -11.61 -10.20
N ALA A 276 -10.03 -11.50 -11.51
CA ALA A 276 -9.38 -12.33 -12.52
C ALA A 276 -7.86 -12.09 -12.59
N ALA A 277 -7.41 -10.83 -12.55
CA ALA A 277 -6.00 -10.48 -12.56
C ALA A 277 -5.25 -11.00 -11.31
N ILE A 278 -5.89 -11.03 -10.14
CA ILE A 278 -5.31 -11.59 -8.91
C ILE A 278 -5.17 -13.10 -9.03
N SER A 279 -6.14 -13.81 -9.62
CA SER A 279 -5.98 -15.24 -9.91
C SER A 279 -4.81 -15.51 -10.88
N GLU A 280 -4.66 -14.67 -11.90
CA GLU A 280 -3.50 -14.70 -12.81
C GLU A 280 -2.17 -14.41 -12.11
N PHE A 281 -2.17 -13.47 -11.16
CA PHE A 281 -1.03 -13.16 -10.31
C PHE A 281 -0.62 -14.36 -9.45
N GLU A 282 -1.54 -15.01 -8.75
CA GLU A 282 -1.25 -16.20 -7.93
C GLU A 282 -0.66 -17.33 -8.78
N ALA A 283 -1.24 -17.59 -9.95
CA ALA A 283 -0.69 -18.57 -10.89
C ALA A 283 0.70 -18.19 -11.40
N GLY A 284 0.94 -16.89 -11.61
CA GLY A 284 2.25 -16.34 -11.96
C GLY A 284 3.27 -16.57 -10.85
N VAL A 285 2.94 -16.24 -9.60
CA VAL A 285 3.80 -16.44 -8.43
C VAL A 285 4.10 -17.92 -8.19
N SER A 286 3.10 -18.81 -8.32
CA SER A 286 3.31 -20.25 -8.21
C SER A 286 4.34 -20.72 -9.25
N SER A 287 4.19 -20.28 -10.50
CA SER A 287 5.10 -20.64 -11.57
C SER A 287 6.51 -20.06 -11.37
N LEU A 288 6.63 -18.81 -10.90
CA LEU A 288 7.95 -18.25 -10.52
C LEU A 288 8.58 -19.05 -9.37
N SER A 289 7.78 -19.52 -8.42
CA SER A 289 8.26 -20.33 -7.30
C SER A 289 8.79 -21.70 -7.74
N GLU A 290 8.16 -22.31 -8.74
CA GLU A 290 8.67 -23.56 -9.34
C GLU A 290 10.00 -23.34 -10.06
N ILE A 291 10.18 -22.18 -10.69
CA ILE A 291 11.39 -21.85 -11.46
C ILE A 291 12.56 -21.45 -10.54
N PHE A 292 12.31 -20.56 -9.57
CA PHE A 292 13.36 -19.89 -8.78
C PHE A 292 13.43 -20.36 -7.32
N GLY A 293 12.49 -21.18 -6.85
CA GLY A 293 12.39 -21.55 -5.44
C GLY A 293 12.25 -20.32 -4.54
N ASP A 294 13.07 -20.22 -3.51
CA ASP A 294 13.05 -19.12 -2.53
C ASP A 294 13.86 -17.88 -2.97
N THR A 295 14.44 -17.93 -4.18
CA THR A 295 15.31 -16.86 -4.73
C THR A 295 14.62 -15.94 -5.73
N ILE A 296 13.28 -15.97 -5.80
CA ILE A 296 12.48 -15.12 -6.69
C ILE A 296 12.83 -13.65 -6.48
N ALA A 297 13.10 -12.94 -7.58
CA ALA A 297 13.38 -11.51 -7.60
C ALA A 297 14.52 -11.07 -6.66
N ARG A 298 15.53 -11.93 -6.51
CA ARG A 298 16.78 -11.62 -5.80
C ARG A 298 17.92 -11.50 -6.79
N LYS A 299 18.84 -10.57 -6.56
CA LYS A 299 20.10 -10.51 -7.31
C LYS A 299 20.95 -11.75 -6.99
N PRO A 300 21.83 -12.22 -7.89
CA PRO A 300 22.86 -13.19 -7.54
C PRO A 300 23.60 -12.71 -6.28
N ASP A 301 23.83 -13.64 -5.34
CA ASP A 301 24.54 -13.40 -4.08
C ASP A 301 23.87 -12.41 -3.11
N SER A 302 22.65 -11.94 -3.39
CA SER A 302 21.88 -11.09 -2.49
C SER A 302 20.70 -11.84 -1.86
N ARG A 303 20.49 -11.60 -0.56
CA ARG A 303 19.29 -12.04 0.18
C ARG A 303 18.18 -11.00 0.15
N GLN A 304 18.35 -9.88 -0.55
CA GLN A 304 17.36 -8.82 -0.60
C GLN A 304 16.33 -9.07 -1.69
N PHE A 305 15.07 -8.83 -1.38
CA PHE A 305 13.98 -8.91 -2.35
C PHE A 305 13.90 -7.60 -3.13
N ASN A 306 14.08 -7.65 -4.46
CA ASN A 306 14.05 -6.48 -5.31
C ASN A 306 12.68 -6.35 -6.00
N ARG A 307 11.91 -5.33 -5.60
CA ARG A 307 10.55 -5.10 -6.10
C ARG A 307 10.52 -4.77 -7.60
N ALA A 308 11.52 -4.06 -8.11
CA ALA A 308 11.59 -3.69 -9.52
C ALA A 308 11.86 -4.91 -10.42
N VAL A 309 12.71 -5.83 -9.98
CA VAL A 309 12.89 -7.15 -10.62
C VAL A 309 11.58 -7.93 -10.54
N PHE A 310 10.93 -7.97 -9.39
CA PHE A 310 9.67 -8.68 -9.24
C PHE A 310 8.58 -8.16 -10.20
N ASP A 311 8.42 -6.84 -10.33
CA ASP A 311 7.50 -6.22 -11.30
C ASP A 311 7.75 -6.76 -12.72
N ALA A 312 9.02 -6.86 -13.13
CA ALA A 312 9.39 -7.37 -14.44
C ALA A 312 9.03 -8.85 -14.60
N LEU A 313 9.31 -9.69 -13.59
CA LEU A 313 8.99 -11.11 -13.64
C LEU A 313 7.48 -11.36 -13.68
N ILE A 314 6.74 -10.78 -12.73
CA ILE A 314 5.33 -11.09 -12.50
C ILE A 314 4.42 -10.53 -13.60
N TYR A 315 4.78 -9.40 -14.21
CA TYR A 315 4.02 -8.82 -15.31
C TYR A 315 3.86 -9.82 -16.48
N PHE A 316 4.92 -10.56 -16.83
CA PHE A 316 4.84 -11.58 -17.88
C PHE A 316 4.35 -12.91 -17.33
N GLN A 317 4.82 -13.37 -16.16
CA GLN A 317 4.45 -14.69 -15.64
C GLN A 317 2.97 -14.78 -15.26
N SER A 318 2.29 -13.66 -14.99
CA SER A 318 0.84 -13.62 -14.80
C SER A 318 0.04 -13.97 -16.06
N LYS A 319 0.62 -13.87 -17.26
CA LYS A 319 -0.06 -14.21 -18.53
C LYS A 319 -0.03 -15.71 -18.78
N LYS A 320 -1.20 -16.33 -18.94
CA LYS A 320 -1.33 -17.78 -19.22
C LYS A 320 -0.53 -18.23 -20.45
N SER A 321 -0.51 -17.44 -21.51
CA SER A 321 0.25 -17.74 -22.73
C SER A 321 1.76 -17.78 -22.50
N VAL A 322 2.29 -16.85 -21.70
CA VAL A 322 3.72 -16.82 -21.34
C VAL A 322 4.08 -18.05 -20.51
N ARG A 323 3.27 -18.38 -19.49
CA ARG A 323 3.49 -19.60 -18.68
C ARG A 323 3.51 -20.86 -19.54
N ALA A 324 2.58 -20.98 -20.48
CA ALA A 324 2.53 -22.11 -21.40
C ALA A 324 3.79 -22.18 -22.28
N ALA A 325 4.27 -21.05 -22.82
CA ALA A 325 5.44 -20.99 -23.69
C ALA A 325 6.77 -21.27 -22.95
N LEU A 326 6.80 -21.05 -21.64
CA LEU A 326 7.94 -21.27 -20.75
C LEU A 326 7.90 -22.60 -19.99
N ALA A 327 6.83 -23.39 -20.14
CA ALA A 327 6.66 -24.67 -19.45
C ALA A 327 7.84 -25.62 -19.75
N GLY A 328 8.41 -26.22 -18.69
CA GLY A 328 9.55 -27.13 -18.80
C GLY A 328 10.91 -26.45 -19.04
N LYS A 329 10.98 -25.12 -19.14
CA LYS A 329 12.22 -24.37 -19.46
C LYS A 329 12.90 -23.73 -18.24
N GLY A 330 12.57 -24.18 -17.02
CA GLY A 330 13.03 -23.58 -15.76
C GLY A 330 14.55 -23.36 -15.68
N THR A 331 15.35 -24.37 -16.02
CA THR A 331 16.83 -24.26 -16.00
C THR A 331 17.37 -23.20 -16.95
N ALA A 332 16.78 -23.08 -18.15
CA ALA A 332 17.17 -22.05 -19.12
C ALA A 332 16.80 -20.64 -18.63
N ILE A 333 15.62 -20.51 -18.00
CA ILE A 333 15.15 -19.25 -17.41
C ILE A 333 16.08 -18.80 -16.29
N VAL A 334 16.42 -19.69 -15.35
CA VAL A 334 17.34 -19.36 -14.24
C VAL A 334 18.72 -18.98 -14.75
N LYS A 335 19.24 -19.70 -15.76
CA LYS A 335 20.54 -19.38 -16.38
C LYS A 335 20.52 -18.00 -17.03
N SER A 336 19.50 -17.71 -17.84
CA SER A 336 19.35 -16.41 -18.52
C SER A 336 19.17 -15.27 -17.50
N TYR A 337 18.32 -15.46 -16.50
CA TYR A 337 18.13 -14.50 -15.41
C TYR A 337 19.45 -14.13 -14.72
N LYS A 338 20.27 -15.11 -14.34
CA LYS A 338 21.59 -14.85 -13.73
C LYS A 338 22.54 -14.12 -14.69
N ALA A 339 22.50 -14.45 -15.98
CA ALA A 339 23.34 -13.80 -16.99
C ALA A 339 22.99 -12.30 -17.16
N LEU A 340 21.74 -11.90 -16.95
CA LEU A 340 21.34 -10.47 -17.04
C LEU A 340 22.09 -9.60 -16.02
N PHE A 341 22.29 -10.09 -14.79
CA PHE A 341 23.01 -9.33 -13.76
C PHE A 341 24.52 -9.27 -14.00
N ALA A 342 25.10 -10.28 -14.64
CA ALA A 342 26.53 -10.33 -14.91
C ALA A 342 26.92 -9.65 -16.23
N GLY A 343 26.02 -9.61 -17.21
CA GLY A 343 26.34 -9.28 -18.61
C GLY A 343 25.62 -8.07 -19.22
N ASP A 344 24.53 -7.57 -18.63
CA ASP A 344 23.80 -6.40 -19.15
C ASP A 344 23.83 -5.25 -18.13
N SER A 345 24.73 -4.30 -18.36
CA SER A 345 24.87 -3.11 -17.51
C SER A 345 23.62 -2.22 -17.50
N ARG A 346 22.79 -2.26 -18.55
CA ARG A 346 21.52 -1.53 -18.59
C ARG A 346 20.48 -2.20 -17.71
N PHE A 347 20.44 -3.54 -17.69
CA PHE A 347 19.56 -4.26 -16.77
C PHE A 347 19.92 -3.97 -15.32
N LEU A 348 21.21 -4.05 -14.98
CA LEU A 348 21.71 -3.75 -13.64
C LEU A 348 21.34 -2.31 -13.23
N ALA A 349 21.62 -1.32 -14.08
CA ALA A 349 21.26 0.07 -13.83
C ALA A 349 19.75 0.25 -13.64
N ALA A 350 18.92 -0.43 -14.44
CA ALA A 350 17.46 -0.33 -14.39
C ALA A 350 16.81 -0.95 -13.13
N VAL A 351 17.55 -1.78 -12.38
CA VAL A 351 17.08 -2.42 -11.14
C VAL A 351 17.79 -1.92 -9.88
N GLU A 352 18.83 -1.10 -10.02
CA GLU A 352 19.61 -0.52 -8.90
C GLU A 352 19.52 1.01 -8.80
N SER A 353 19.29 1.73 -9.89
CA SER A 353 19.28 3.20 -9.93
C SER A 353 17.94 3.71 -10.47
N ASP A 354 17.33 4.69 -9.79
CA ASP A 354 16.01 5.26 -10.13
C ASP A 354 15.05 4.18 -10.66
N THR A 355 14.74 3.21 -9.80
CA THR A 355 13.93 2.05 -10.20
C THR A 355 12.48 2.43 -10.53
N ALA A 356 12.06 3.63 -10.12
CA ALA A 356 10.77 4.23 -10.46
C ALA A 356 10.78 4.94 -11.84
N GLY A 357 11.93 5.40 -12.34
CA GLY A 357 12.01 6.08 -13.64
C GLY A 357 11.33 5.31 -14.79
N ALA A 358 10.64 6.04 -15.67
CA ALA A 358 9.92 5.43 -16.81
C ALA A 358 10.87 4.69 -17.75
N GLY A 359 12.05 5.27 -18.03
CA GLY A 359 13.09 4.67 -18.86
C GLY A 359 13.62 3.36 -18.28
N ASN A 360 13.98 3.37 -16.99
CA ASN A 360 14.46 2.15 -16.30
C ASN A 360 13.37 1.08 -16.21
N THR A 361 12.12 1.50 -15.97
CA THR A 361 10.96 0.60 -15.97
C THR A 361 10.75 -0.09 -17.29
N PHE A 362 10.75 0.66 -18.38
CA PHE A 362 10.67 0.08 -19.71
C PHE A 362 11.87 -0.81 -20.02
N THR A 363 13.09 -0.36 -19.71
CA THR A 363 14.34 -1.09 -19.96
C THR A 363 14.31 -2.47 -19.32
N ARG A 364 13.99 -2.58 -18.02
CA ARG A 364 13.93 -3.90 -17.34
C ARG A 364 12.84 -4.80 -17.91
N LEU A 365 11.67 -4.24 -18.26
CA LEU A 365 10.56 -4.99 -18.86
C LEU A 365 10.93 -5.50 -20.27
N GLN A 366 11.59 -4.66 -21.06
CA GLN A 366 12.01 -4.97 -22.43
C GLN A 366 13.11 -6.02 -22.44
N ILE A 367 14.15 -5.87 -21.62
CA ILE A 367 15.25 -6.84 -21.54
C ILE A 367 14.72 -8.19 -21.07
N TRP A 368 13.86 -8.21 -20.05
CA TRP A 368 13.27 -9.46 -19.60
C TRP A 368 12.36 -10.10 -20.66
N ALA A 369 11.53 -9.31 -21.36
CA ALA A 369 10.71 -9.78 -22.47
C ALA A 369 11.53 -10.42 -23.59
N ALA A 370 12.65 -9.81 -23.96
CA ALA A 370 13.57 -10.35 -24.97
C ALA A 370 14.18 -11.69 -24.51
N ALA A 371 14.64 -11.78 -23.26
CA ALA A 371 15.21 -13.00 -22.71
C ALA A 371 14.20 -14.17 -22.73
N ILE A 372 12.96 -13.94 -22.27
CA ILE A 372 11.93 -14.99 -22.30
C ILE A 372 11.41 -15.28 -23.71
N SER A 373 11.48 -14.33 -24.65
CA SER A 373 11.18 -14.58 -26.06
C SER A 373 12.20 -15.53 -26.69
N GLU A 374 13.49 -15.30 -26.44
CA GLU A 374 14.58 -16.16 -26.91
C GLU A 374 14.44 -17.60 -26.37
N ILE A 375 14.14 -17.75 -25.07
CA ILE A 375 13.95 -19.06 -24.44
C ILE A 375 12.68 -19.74 -24.95
N SER A 376 11.59 -18.98 -25.09
CA SER A 376 10.30 -19.55 -25.43
C SER A 376 10.16 -19.87 -26.93
N GLY A 377 10.85 -19.12 -27.79
CA GLY A 377 10.60 -19.06 -29.23
C GLY A 377 9.32 -18.31 -29.61
N ALA A 378 8.62 -17.72 -28.63
CA ALA A 378 7.41 -16.93 -28.84
C ALA A 378 7.74 -15.43 -28.85
N ASP A 379 6.96 -14.67 -29.61
CA ASP A 379 7.04 -13.20 -29.60
C ASP A 379 6.37 -12.65 -28.35
N ILE A 380 7.18 -12.31 -27.33
CA ILE A 380 6.71 -11.72 -26.08
C ILE A 380 7.15 -10.26 -26.04
N SER A 381 6.18 -9.35 -26.21
CA SER A 381 6.42 -7.92 -26.22
C SER A 381 6.19 -7.26 -24.85
N PRO A 382 7.02 -6.28 -24.44
CA PRO A 382 6.80 -5.49 -23.23
C PRO A 382 5.57 -4.59 -23.35
N PRO A 383 5.01 -4.08 -22.23
CA PRO A 383 3.97 -3.06 -22.30
C PRO A 383 4.54 -1.75 -22.86
N LEU A 384 3.64 -0.92 -23.39
CA LEU A 384 3.96 0.48 -23.65
C LEU A 384 4.13 1.23 -22.33
N ILE A 385 5.21 1.99 -22.20
CA ILE A 385 5.50 2.92 -21.11
C ILE A 385 5.78 4.29 -21.75
N PRO A 386 5.14 5.38 -21.30
CA PRO A 386 5.37 6.73 -21.84
C PRO A 386 6.84 7.20 -21.78
N ASN A 387 7.23 8.04 -22.74
CA ASN A 387 8.52 8.74 -22.79
C ASN A 387 9.79 7.88 -22.92
N THR A 388 9.70 6.63 -23.37
CA THR A 388 10.87 5.92 -23.87
C THR A 388 11.17 6.41 -25.28
N THR A 389 12.23 7.20 -25.44
CA THR A 389 12.59 7.72 -26.76
C THR A 389 12.87 6.56 -27.72
N ALA A 390 12.71 6.79 -29.02
CA ALA A 390 12.96 5.80 -30.06
C ALA A 390 14.38 5.16 -30.03
N ALA A 391 15.31 5.70 -29.24
CA ALA A 391 16.59 5.08 -28.93
C ALA A 391 16.46 3.78 -28.10
N ASP A 392 15.52 3.71 -27.17
CA ASP A 392 15.28 2.53 -26.32
C ASP A 392 14.48 1.44 -27.07
N ALA A 393 13.58 1.85 -27.96
CA ALA A 393 12.86 0.95 -28.86
C ALA A 393 13.76 0.43 -30.03
N GLY A 394 14.79 1.19 -30.42
CA GLY A 394 15.66 0.90 -31.56
C GLY A 394 16.60 -0.30 -31.37
N ALA A 395 16.88 -0.69 -30.13
CA ALA A 395 17.68 -1.89 -29.84
C ALA A 395 16.92 -3.21 -30.17
N ALA A 396 15.60 -3.15 -30.40
CA ALA A 396 14.81 -4.31 -30.81
C ALA A 396 14.98 -4.71 -32.29
N SER A 397 15.63 -3.87 -33.13
CA SER A 397 15.78 -4.16 -34.57
C SER A 397 17.17 -4.66 -34.98
N THR A 398 18.19 -4.58 -34.11
CA THR A 398 19.60 -4.81 -34.51
C THR A 398 20.08 -6.25 -34.34
N ALA A 399 19.28 -7.13 -33.73
CA ALA A 399 19.64 -8.56 -33.56
C ALA A 399 19.14 -9.48 -34.70
N THR A 400 18.42 -8.96 -35.71
CA THR A 400 17.81 -9.80 -36.77
C THR A 400 18.10 -9.36 -38.20
N LYS A 401 19.03 -8.41 -38.42
CA LYS A 401 19.37 -7.95 -39.77
C LYS A 401 20.86 -7.96 -40.02
N ASN A 402 21.39 -9.15 -40.24
CA ASN A 402 22.66 -9.33 -40.92
C ASN A 402 22.56 -10.44 -41.97
N ILE A 403 21.58 -10.36 -42.88
CA ILE A 403 21.62 -11.06 -44.17
C ILE A 403 21.02 -10.15 -45.26
N THR A 404 21.88 -9.88 -46.26
CA THR A 404 21.67 -9.36 -47.62
C THR A 404 21.15 -7.94 -47.89
N ALA A 405 21.99 -7.25 -48.65
CA ALA A 405 21.88 -5.91 -49.21
C ALA A 405 20.88 -5.79 -50.39
N LYS A 406 20.29 -4.61 -50.57
CA LYS A 406 20.47 -3.74 -51.76
C LYS A 406 19.74 -2.40 -51.61
N LYS A 407 20.28 -1.41 -52.31
CA LYS A 407 20.17 0.06 -52.19
C LYS A 407 19.16 0.63 -53.21
N VAL A 408 18.75 1.91 -53.06
CA VAL A 408 18.20 2.90 -54.05
C VAL A 408 16.68 3.24 -53.86
N PRO A 409 16.17 4.51 -54.04
CA PRO A 409 15.98 5.45 -52.93
C PRO A 409 14.57 6.16 -52.91
N ALA A 410 14.47 7.16 -52.03
CA ALA A 410 13.31 7.95 -51.58
C ALA A 410 12.46 8.71 -52.62
N LYS A 411 11.18 8.92 -52.26
CA LYS A 411 10.30 10.07 -52.59
C LYS A 411 9.21 10.17 -51.50
N ALA A 412 9.20 11.21 -50.66
CA ALA A 412 8.53 12.51 -50.83
C ALA A 412 7.24 12.59 -49.99
N ALA A 413 7.23 13.48 -49.00
CA ALA A 413 6.05 13.94 -48.26
C ALA A 413 5.17 14.86 -49.14
N PRO A 414 3.92 15.14 -48.74
CA PRO A 414 3.68 16.49 -48.22
C PRO A 414 2.66 16.62 -47.07
N ALA A 415 3.02 17.54 -46.17
CA ALA A 415 2.26 18.64 -45.57
C ALA A 415 0.74 18.54 -45.25
N LYS A 416 0.47 18.73 -43.94
CA LYS A 416 -0.43 19.72 -43.29
C LYS A 416 -1.67 20.20 -44.05
N LYS A 417 -2.84 20.08 -43.40
CA LYS A 417 -3.82 21.17 -43.30
C LYS A 417 -4.58 21.14 -41.97
N ALA A 418 -4.90 22.34 -41.52
CA ALA A 418 -5.35 22.71 -40.18
C ALA A 418 -6.86 22.91 -40.10
N ALA A 419 -7.32 22.94 -38.84
CA ALA A 419 -8.42 23.74 -38.28
C ALA A 419 -9.88 23.39 -38.66
N ALA A 420 -10.69 23.13 -37.63
CA ALA A 420 -11.86 23.97 -37.31
C ALA A 420 -12.40 23.68 -35.89
N LYS A 421 -12.56 24.76 -35.11
CA LYS A 421 -13.32 24.85 -33.86
C LYS A 421 -14.82 24.76 -34.14
N ALA A 422 -15.59 24.16 -33.24
CA ALA A 422 -16.99 24.54 -33.00
C ALA A 422 -17.36 24.31 -31.52
N ALA A 423 -18.03 25.31 -30.95
CA ALA A 423 -18.40 25.47 -29.54
C ALA A 423 -19.80 24.85 -29.25
N PRO A 424 -20.29 24.86 -27.99
CA PRO A 424 -21.15 23.81 -27.43
C PRO A 424 -22.66 24.10 -27.48
N ALA A 425 -23.47 23.05 -27.40
CA ALA A 425 -24.93 23.15 -27.29
C ALA A 425 -25.47 22.55 -25.97
N LYS A 426 -26.03 23.47 -25.17
CA LYS A 426 -27.28 23.42 -24.39
C LYS A 426 -27.55 22.30 -23.36
N LYS A 427 -27.64 22.79 -22.12
CA LYS A 427 -28.42 22.28 -20.97
C LYS A 427 -29.82 21.81 -21.35
N ILE A 428 -30.23 20.65 -20.84
CA ILE A 428 -31.63 20.30 -20.59
C ILE A 428 -31.75 19.90 -19.13
N ALA A 429 -32.57 20.64 -18.40
CA ALA A 429 -33.01 20.34 -17.05
C ALA A 429 -34.30 19.51 -17.11
N VAL A 430 -34.37 18.42 -16.34
CA VAL A 430 -35.64 17.73 -16.06
C VAL A 430 -35.87 17.74 -14.55
N LYS A 431 -37.05 18.22 -14.17
CA LYS A 431 -37.55 18.37 -12.80
C LYS A 431 -38.10 17.04 -12.26
N LYS A 432 -37.80 16.80 -10.97
CA LYS A 432 -38.58 16.17 -9.88
C LYS A 432 -39.77 15.26 -10.24
N ALA A 433 -39.74 14.06 -9.64
CA ALA A 433 -40.91 13.46 -9.00
C ALA A 433 -40.50 12.90 -7.63
N THR A 434 -41.12 13.43 -6.58
CA THR A 434 -41.04 13.00 -5.19
C THR A 434 -42.30 12.20 -4.88
N GLU A 435 -42.18 10.93 -4.52
CA GLU A 435 -43.27 10.16 -3.94
C GLU A 435 -43.00 9.92 -2.45
N LYS A 436 -43.90 10.48 -1.63
CA LYS A 436 -44.03 10.25 -0.19
C LYS A 436 -44.62 8.85 0.03
N ARG A 437 -44.07 8.10 0.98
CA ARG A 437 -44.81 7.03 1.67
C ARG A 437 -44.85 7.35 3.16
N GLU A 438 -46.06 7.61 3.66
CA GLU A 438 -46.38 7.62 5.09
C GLU A 438 -46.84 6.22 5.53
N PRO A 439 -46.75 5.90 6.84
CA PRO A 439 -46.90 4.55 7.37
C PRO A 439 -48.33 4.23 7.80
N VAL A 440 -48.72 2.96 7.67
CA VAL A 440 -50.00 2.45 8.20
C VAL A 440 -49.78 1.94 9.63
N ALA A 441 -50.53 2.50 10.57
CA ALA A 441 -50.69 2.00 11.93
C ALA A 441 -52.16 1.62 12.18
N ALA A 442 -52.40 0.40 12.62
CA ALA A 442 -53.56 -0.07 13.40
C ALA A 442 -53.14 -1.41 14.02
N GLY A 443 -53.32 -1.78 15.29
CA GLY A 443 -54.15 -1.26 16.36
C GLY A 443 -54.87 -2.46 17.04
N LYS A 444 -54.53 -2.72 18.30
CA LYS A 444 -55.28 -3.44 19.37
C LYS A 444 -55.13 -4.97 19.57
N THR A 445 -54.36 -5.28 20.63
CA THR A 445 -54.51 -6.23 21.78
C THR A 445 -55.89 -6.89 22.07
N PRO A 446 -56.02 -7.81 23.09
CA PRO A 446 -55.07 -8.76 23.73
C PRO A 446 -55.68 -10.18 23.96
N ARG A 447 -54.89 -11.18 24.39
CA ARG A 447 -55.40 -12.27 25.28
C ARG A 447 -54.30 -12.96 26.09
N ARG A 448 -54.60 -13.09 27.39
CA ARG A 448 -53.87 -13.77 28.48
C ARG A 448 -53.94 -15.30 28.38
N SER A 449 -53.15 -15.94 29.26
CA SER A 449 -53.15 -17.33 29.77
C SER A 449 -52.25 -18.30 28.98
N GLY A 450 -51.37 -19.11 29.58
CA GLY A 450 -51.02 -19.35 30.98
C GLY A 450 -49.93 -20.45 31.05
N ARG A 451 -49.36 -20.64 32.26
CA ARG A 451 -48.66 -21.83 32.79
C ARG A 451 -48.00 -22.80 31.78
N HIS A 452 -46.67 -22.89 31.80
CA HIS A 452 -45.93 -23.92 32.55
C HIS A 452 -44.44 -23.58 32.63
#